data_AF-A0A3C1VV41-F1
#
_entry.id   AF-A0A3C1VV41-F1
#
_cell.length_a   1.000
_cell.length_b   1.000
_cell.length_c   1.000
_cell.angle_alpha   90.00
_cell.angle_beta   90.00
_cell.angle_gamma   90.00
#
_symmetry.space_group_name_H-M   'P 1'
#
loop_
_entity.id
_entity.type
_entity.pdbx_description
1 polymer ?
#
loop_
_entity_poly.entity_id
_entity_poly.type
_entity_poly.pdbx_seq_one_letter_code
_entity_poly.pdbx_strand_id
1 'polypeptide(L)' 'ALLFVKGRVELLGEFCVAMVGSRKASTQAKRFTRWLAAELAGQGLTVVSGLAR' A
#
# COMPACT_ATOMS: atom_id res chain seq x y z
N ALA A 1 4.51 8.05 23.13
CA ALA A 1 5.31 7.48 22.01
C ALA A 1 5.41 8.52 20.90
N LEU A 2 6.48 8.53 20.10
CA LEU A 2 6.72 9.47 19.01
C LEU A 2 6.87 8.70 17.69
N LEU A 3 6.33 9.24 16.59
CA LEU A 3 6.52 8.72 15.24
C LEU A 3 7.19 9.80 14.37
N PHE A 4 8.15 9.37 13.56
CA PHE A 4 8.81 10.23 12.57
C PHE A 4 8.15 10.01 11.20
N VAL A 5 7.93 11.10 10.47
CA VAL A 5 7.24 11.06 9.18
C VAL A 5 8.05 11.80 8.11
N LYS A 6 7.93 11.37 6.86
CA LYS A 6 8.51 12.02 5.70
C LYS A 6 7.55 11.90 4.51
N GLY A 7 7.30 13.00 3.82
CA GLY A 7 6.41 13.05 2.65
C GLY A 7 5.10 13.79 2.96
N ARG A 8 4.02 13.36 2.29
CA ARG A 8 2.67 13.95 2.44
C ARG A 8 2.00 13.45 3.72
N VAL A 9 1.95 14.29 4.75
CA VAL A 9 1.45 13.93 6.07
C VAL A 9 -0.08 13.79 6.10
N GLU A 10 -0.76 14.47 5.17
CA GLU A 10 -2.22 14.52 5.08
C GLU A 10 -2.83 13.14 4.82
N LEU A 11 -2.07 12.24 4.16
CA LEU A 11 -2.49 10.86 3.89
C LEU A 11 -2.76 10.03 5.16
N LEU A 12 -2.23 10.45 6.32
CA LEU A 12 -2.47 9.77 7.60
C LEU A 12 -3.92 9.92 8.07
N GLY A 13 -4.66 10.92 7.58
CA GLY A 13 -6.07 11.13 7.88
C GLY A 13 -7.03 10.44 6.92
N GLU A 14 -6.53 9.85 5.83
CA GLU A 14 -7.34 9.26 4.77
C GLU A 14 -7.74 7.82 5.07
N PHE A 15 -8.77 7.32 4.38
CA PHE A 15 -9.11 5.90 4.45
C PHE A 15 -7.99 5.05 3.85
N CYS A 16 -7.42 4.18 4.69
CA CYS A 16 -6.27 3.37 4.35
C CYS A 16 -6.64 1.89 4.18
N VAL A 17 -6.08 1.25 3.16
CA VAL A 17 -6.19 -0.20 2.93
C VAL A 17 -4.80 -0.83 3.03
N ALA A 18 -4.64 -1.76 3.96
CA ALA A 18 -3.41 -2.53 4.09
C ALA A 18 -3.32 -3.58 2.99
N MET A 19 -2.22 -3.56 2.25
CA MET A 19 -1.92 -4.57 1.23
C MET A 19 -0.66 -5.35 1.63
N VAL A 20 -0.86 -6.63 1.95
CA VAL A 20 0.18 -7.55 2.42
C VAL A 20 0.15 -8.86 1.62
N GLY A 21 1.25 -9.60 1.64
CA GLY A 21 1.35 -10.86 0.90
C GLY A 21 2.63 -11.64 1.20
N SER A 22 2.82 -12.76 0.51
CA SER A 22 4.00 -13.61 0.65
C SER A 22 5.28 -12.91 0.16
N ARG A 23 6.37 -13.08 0.91
CA ARG A 23 7.74 -12.65 0.51
C ARG A 23 8.31 -13.43 -0.68
N LYS A 24 7.60 -14.47 -1.12
CA LYS A 24 7.90 -15.29 -2.29
C LYS A 24 6.66 -15.41 -3.18
N ALA A 25 6.03 -14.27 -3.48
CA ALA A 25 4.85 -14.23 -4.35
C ALA A 25 5.19 -14.63 -5.80
N SER A 26 4.25 -15.32 -6.45
CA SER A 26 4.35 -15.66 -7.87
C SER A 26 4.30 -14.42 -8.76
N THR A 27 4.76 -14.54 -10.00
CA THR A 27 4.69 -13.44 -10.99
C THR A 27 3.25 -12.98 -11.23
N GLN A 28 2.30 -13.91 -11.24
CA GLN A 28 0.87 -13.61 -11.41
C GLN A 28 0.34 -12.82 -10.22
N ALA A 29 0.62 -13.25 -8.98
CA ALA A 29 0.24 -12.53 -7.78
C ALA A 29 0.80 -11.11 -7.79
N LYS A 30 2.09 -10.93 -8.14
CA LYS A 30 2.70 -9.60 -8.26
C LYS A 30 2.01 -8.71 -9.30
N ARG A 31 1.58 -9.27 -10.45
CA ARG A 31 0.82 -8.52 -11.46
C ARG A 31 -0.54 -8.09 -10.93
N PHE A 32 -1.27 -9.01 -10.29
CA PHE A 32 -2.56 -8.74 -9.69
C PHE A 32 -2.46 -7.67 -8.60
N THR A 33 -1.50 -7.79 -7.68
CA THR A 33 -1.26 -6.81 -6.61
C THR A 33 -0.96 -5.42 -7.16
N ARG A 34 -0.16 -5.31 -8.23
CA ARG A 34 0.11 -4.01 -8.88
C ARG A 34 -1.14 -3.40 -9.49
N TRP A 35 -1.92 -4.20 -10.21
CA TRP A 35 -3.18 -3.74 -10.79
C TRP A 35 -4.15 -3.28 -9.70
N LEU A 36 -4.38 -4.11 -8.68
CA LEU A 36 -5.30 -3.80 -7.58
C LEU A 36 -4.87 -2.54 -6.81
N ALA A 37 -3.57 -2.37 -6.53
CA ALA A 37 -3.07 -1.17 -5.88
C ALA A 37 -3.32 0.09 -6.70
N ALA A 38 -3.15 0.02 -8.02
CA ALA A 38 -3.42 1.14 -8.92
C ALA A 38 -4.92 1.49 -8.96
N GLU A 39 -5.79 0.49 -9.03
CA GLU A 39 -7.25 0.71 -9.00
C GLU A 39 -7.69 1.37 -7.68
N LEU A 40 -7.24 0.84 -6.54
CA LEU A 40 -7.57 1.40 -5.23
C LEU A 40 -7.10 2.85 -5.09
N ALA A 41 -5.85 3.14 -5.49
CA ALA A 41 -5.31 4.49 -5.48
C ALA A 41 -6.07 5.43 -6.44
N GLY A 42 -6.47 4.92 -7.61
CA GLY A 42 -7.27 5.66 -8.58
C GLY A 42 -8.66 6.05 -8.06
N GLN A 43 -9.21 5.28 -7.12
CA GLN A 43 -10.45 5.60 -6.40
C GLN A 43 -10.23 6.48 -5.15
N GLY A 44 -9.00 6.96 -4.92
CA GLY A 44 -8.67 7.85 -3.79
C GLY A 44 -8.35 7.13 -2.48
N LEU A 45 -8.24 5.79 -2.48
CA LEU A 45 -7.85 5.06 -1.26
C LEU A 45 -6.33 5.08 -1.08
N THR A 46 -5.88 5.25 0.16
CA THR A 46 -4.45 5.17 0.49
C THR A 46 -4.04 3.71 0.69
N VAL A 47 -3.18 3.19 -0.18
CA VAL A 47 -2.62 1.84 -0.01
C VAL A 47 -1.40 1.90 0.92
N VAL A 48 -1.45 1.17 2.03
CA VAL A 48 -0.35 1.08 3.01
C VAL A 48 0.26 -0.32 3.01
N SER A 49 1.59 -0.40 3.18
CA SER A 49 2.30 -1.67 3.28
C SER A 49 3.58 -1.53 4.11
N GLY A 50 4.17 -2.68 4.46
CA GLY A 50 5.38 -2.76 5.30
C GLY A 50 6.70 -2.80 4.54
N LEU A 51 6.70 -2.59 3.22
CA LEU A 51 7.90 -2.64 2.36
C LEU A 51 8.69 -3.95 2.46
N ALA A 52 8.00 -5.07 2.71
CA ALA A 52 8.60 -6.40 2.67
C ALA A 52 9.00 -6.77 1.22
N ARG A 53 10.02 -7.63 1.09
CA ARG A 53 10.48 -8.17 -0.21
C ARG A 53 9.46 -9.10 -0.87
#